data_AF-A0A1Y2MHK8-F1
#
_entry.id   AF-A0A1Y2MHK8-F1
#
_cell.length_a   1.000
_cell.length_b   1.000
_cell.length_c   1.000
_cell.angle_alpha   90.00
_cell.angle_beta   90.00
_cell.angle_gamma   90.00
#
_symmetry.space_group_name_H-M   'P 1'
#
loop_
_entity.id
_entity.type
_entity.pdbx_description
1 polymer ?
#
loop_
_entity_poly.entity_id
_entity_poly.type
_entity_poly.pdbx_seq_one_letter_code
_entity_poly.pdbx_strand_id
1 'polypeptide(L)'
;MPRYHVTVGILECSISEADLGGIQQDPPGWLITERSRWRSGVRLDLEGRANDPSAAERGARAEVAVWLGRQGIDGDVAVSRTRRELADHDH
;
A
#
# COMPACT_ATOMS: atom_id res chain seq x y z
N MET A 1 -14.32 2.49 -12.50
CA MET A 1 -13.63 1.39 -11.79
C MET A 1 -13.88 1.54 -10.30
N PRO A 2 -14.29 0.46 -9.60
CA PRO A 2 -14.49 0.49 -8.16
C PRO A 2 -13.21 0.90 -7.41
N ARG A 3 -13.42 1.51 -6.24
CA ARG A 3 -12.36 1.93 -5.33
C ARG A 3 -12.13 0.84 -4.29
N TYR A 4 -10.86 0.60 -3.97
CA TYR A 4 -10.43 -0.43 -3.03
C TYR A 4 -9.44 0.15 -2.03
N HIS A 5 -9.61 -0.27 -0.79
CA HIS A 5 -8.67 -0.11 0.29
C HIS A 5 -7.83 -1.39 0.38
N VAL A 6 -6.52 -1.26 0.23
CA VAL A 6 -5.56 -2.36 0.30
C VAL A 6 -4.57 -2.08 1.41
N THR A 7 -4.46 -3.00 2.36
CA THR A 7 -3.44 -2.99 3.40
C THR A 7 -2.25 -3.82 2.94
N VAL A 8 -1.12 -3.15 2.78
CA VAL A 8 0.17 -3.74 2.40
C VAL A 8 1.09 -3.74 3.61
N GLY A 9 1.63 -4.91 3.92
CA GLY A 9 2.71 -5.09 4.90
C GLY A 9 4.05 -5.18 4.18
N ILE A 10 5.02 -4.40 4.61
CA ILE A 10 6.41 -4.49 4.17
C ILE A 10 7.17 -5.20 5.30
N LEU A 11 7.63 -6.41 5.04
CA LEU A 11 8.33 -7.28 5.99
C LEU A 11 9.83 -7.03 5.93
N GLU A 12 10.50 -7.20 7.08
CA GLU A 12 11.97 -7.20 7.20
C GLU A 12 12.64 -6.01 6.50
N CYS A 13 12.00 -4.85 6.58
CA CYS A 13 12.45 -3.68 5.88
C CYS A 13 13.56 -2.99 6.70
N SER A 14 14.67 -2.64 6.06
CA SER A 14 15.71 -1.79 6.66
C SER A 14 15.26 -0.33 6.84
N ILE A 15 13.99 -0.04 6.53
CA ILE A 15 13.36 1.27 6.70
C ILE A 15 13.37 1.69 8.17
N SER A 16 13.96 2.86 8.42
CA SER A 16 13.76 3.59 9.65
C SER A 16 12.48 4.43 9.55
N GLU A 17 11.93 4.84 10.69
CA GLU A 17 10.79 5.79 10.73
C GLU A 17 11.09 7.08 9.96
N ALA A 18 12.36 7.51 9.97
CA ALA A 18 12.84 8.66 9.21
C ALA A 18 12.75 8.44 7.69
N ASP A 19 13.08 7.25 7.19
CA ASP A 19 12.96 6.91 5.77
C ASP A 19 11.48 6.95 5.36
N LEU A 20 10.58 6.38 6.16
CA LEU A 20 9.13 6.42 5.96
C LEU A 20 8.55 7.84 5.91
N GLY A 21 9.01 8.72 6.81
CA GLY A 21 8.60 10.11 6.86
C GLY A 21 9.15 10.95 5.70
N GLY A 22 10.32 10.55 5.17
CA GLY A 22 10.96 11.20 4.02
C GLY A 22 10.28 10.90 2.67
N ILE A 23 9.50 9.81 2.57
CA ILE A 23 8.81 9.48 1.33
C ILE A 23 7.54 10.32 1.20
N GLN A 24 7.66 11.36 0.38
CA GLN A 24 6.58 12.33 0.13
C GLN A 24 5.68 11.94 -1.04
N GLN A 25 6.10 11.02 -1.89
CA GLN A 25 5.35 10.61 -3.08
C GLN A 25 4.61 9.31 -2.81
N ASP A 26 3.37 9.22 -3.25
CA ASP A 26 2.60 7.98 -3.19
C ASP A 26 2.94 7.06 -4.37
N PRO A 27 2.69 5.73 -4.25
CA PRO A 27 2.83 4.81 -5.37
C PRO A 27 1.88 5.21 -6.51
N PRO A 28 2.28 5.05 -7.77
CA PRO A 28 1.44 5.42 -8.90
C PRO A 28 0.07 4.73 -8.86
N GLY A 29 -1.01 5.51 -8.90
CA GLY A 29 -2.38 4.97 -8.87
C GLY A 29 -2.87 4.48 -7.50
N TRP A 30 -2.07 4.63 -6.44
CA TRP A 30 -2.42 4.29 -5.06
C TRP A 30 -2.12 5.47 -4.14
N LEU A 31 -3.10 5.92 -3.40
CA LEU A 31 -2.92 6.96 -2.38
C LEU A 31 -2.63 6.28 -1.04
N ILE A 32 -1.55 6.64 -0.36
CA ILE A 32 -1.32 6.16 1.00
C ILE A 32 -2.22 6.96 1.96
N THR A 33 -3.12 6.27 2.65
CA THR A 33 -4.05 6.87 3.60
C THR A 33 -3.55 6.77 5.04
N GLU A 34 -2.80 5.70 5.37
CA GLU A 34 -2.20 5.51 6.68
C GLU A 34 -0.83 4.82 6.57
N ARG A 35 0.09 5.20 7.46
CA ARG A 35 1.42 4.59 7.61
C ARG A 35 1.62 4.25 9.07
N SER A 36 1.86 2.98 9.39
CA SER A 36 2.14 2.55 10.75
C SER A 36 3.30 1.56 10.81
N ARG A 37 4.16 1.71 11.81
CA ARG A 37 5.24 0.76 12.06
C ARG A 37 4.74 -0.36 12.95
N TRP A 38 5.23 -1.57 12.73
CA TRP A 38 4.99 -2.72 13.59
C TRP A 38 6.29 -3.49 13.81
N ARG A 39 6.28 -4.47 14.72
CA ARG A 39 7.48 -5.09 15.31
C ARG A 39 8.53 -5.59 14.30
N SER A 40 8.12 -5.93 13.07
CA SER A 40 8.99 -6.51 12.03
C SER A 40 8.86 -5.82 10.67
N GLY A 41 8.37 -4.58 10.63
CA GLY A 41 8.29 -3.84 9.37
C GLY A 41 7.34 -2.66 9.38
N VAL A 42 6.63 -2.48 8.26
CA VAL A 42 5.72 -1.35 8.03
C VAL A 42 4.39 -1.84 7.52
N ARG A 43 3.32 -1.18 7.93
CA ARG A 43 1.99 -1.28 7.33
C ARG A 43 1.69 0.01 6.59
N LEU A 44 1.23 -0.14 5.35
CA LEU A 44 0.69 0.92 4.51
C LEU A 44 -0.75 0.59 4.18
N ASP A 45 -1.67 1.50 4.47
CA ASP A 45 -3.02 1.43 3.95
C ASP A 45 -3.11 2.32 2.70
N LEU A 46 -3.61 1.73 1.62
CA LEU A 46 -3.63 2.32 0.28
C LEU A 46 -5.05 2.37 -0.24
N GLU A 47 -5.39 3.46 -0.91
CA GLU A 47 -6.63 3.61 -1.66
C GLU A 47 -6.34 3.72 -3.15
N GLY A 48 -6.98 2.88 -3.96
CA GLY A 48 -6.77 2.87 -5.40
C GLY A 48 -7.99 2.41 -6.18
N ARG A 49 -7.96 2.59 -7.50
CA ARG A 49 -9.01 2.11 -8.42
C ARG A 49 -8.53 0.85 -9.13
N ALA A 50 -9.35 -0.19 -9.12
CA ALA A 50 -9.07 -1.44 -9.82
C ALA A 50 -10.35 -2.04 -10.39
N ASN A 51 -10.21 -3.06 -11.24
CA ASN A 51 -11.35 -3.77 -11.82
C ASN A 51 -12.02 -4.70 -10.79
N ASP A 52 -11.21 -5.39 -10.00
CA ASP A 52 -11.60 -6.43 -9.04
C ASP A 52 -10.64 -6.43 -7.84
N PRO A 53 -11.01 -7.04 -6.70
CA PRO A 53 -10.16 -7.04 -5.50
C PRO A 53 -8.81 -7.71 -5.73
N SER A 54 -8.72 -8.77 -6.55
CA SER A 54 -7.45 -9.46 -6.81
C SER A 54 -6.52 -8.64 -7.71
N ALA A 55 -7.07 -7.82 -8.61
CA ALA A 55 -6.31 -6.83 -9.36
C ALA A 55 -5.85 -5.67 -8.46
N ALA A 56 -6.67 -5.24 -7.50
CA ALA A 56 -6.28 -4.27 -6.49
C ALA A 56 -5.08 -4.78 -5.67
N GLU A 57 -5.12 -6.03 -5.18
CA GLU A 57 -4.04 -6.65 -4.43
C GLU A 57 -2.73 -6.71 -5.22
N ARG A 58 -2.79 -7.27 -6.44
CA ARG A 58 -1.60 -7.40 -7.29
C ARG A 58 -1.04 -6.05 -7.70
N GLY A 59 -1.91 -5.10 -8.05
CA GLY A 59 -1.51 -3.74 -8.41
C GLY A 59 -0.85 -3.03 -7.25
N ALA A 60 -1.47 -3.02 -6.07
CA ALA A 60 -0.92 -2.38 -4.87
C ALA A 60 0.43 -2.99 -4.50
N ARG A 61 0.54 -4.32 -4.49
CA ARG A 61 1.79 -5.02 -4.19
C ARG A 61 2.91 -4.61 -5.15
N ALA A 62 2.65 -4.67 -6.46
CA ALA A 62 3.63 -4.40 -7.48
C ALA A 62 4.07 -2.93 -7.46
N GLU A 63 3.11 -2.01 -7.38
CA GLU A 63 3.40 -0.57 -7.35
C GLU A 63 4.15 -0.17 -6.08
N VAL A 64 3.79 -0.73 -4.91
CA VAL A 64 4.55 -0.49 -3.66
C VAL A 64 5.96 -1.05 -3.76
N ALA A 65 6.15 -2.25 -4.31
CA ALA A 65 7.49 -2.83 -4.46
C ALA A 65 8.38 -1.97 -5.39
N VAL A 66 7.83 -1.51 -6.53
CA VAL A 66 8.55 -0.60 -7.44
C VAL A 66 8.81 0.75 -6.77
N TRP A 67 7.84 1.27 -6.03
CA TRP A 67 7.94 2.52 -5.31
C TRP A 67 9.05 2.48 -4.25
N LEU A 68 9.12 1.42 -3.42
CA LEU A 68 10.21 1.21 -2.47
C LEU A 68 11.57 1.13 -3.16
N GLY A 69 11.67 0.36 -4.25
CA GLY A 69 12.91 0.24 -5.02
C GLY A 69 13.41 1.57 -5.59
N ARG A 70 12.51 2.48 -5.98
CA ARG A 70 12.89 3.85 -6.42
C ARG A 70 13.41 4.72 -5.28
N GLN A 71 13.01 4.44 -4.05
CA GLN A 71 13.53 5.13 -2.86
C GLN A 71 14.82 4.47 -2.34
N GLY A 72 15.32 3.41 -2.99
CA GLY A 72 16.50 2.66 -2.55
C GLY A 72 16.22 1.76 -1.34
N ILE A 73 14.95 1.40 -1.12
CA ILE A 73 14.52 0.60 0.02
C ILE A 73 14.32 -0.84 -0.42
N ASP A 74 15.04 -1.74 0.24
CA ASP A 74 14.89 -3.18 0.08
C ASP A 74 13.94 -3.73 1.17
N GLY A 75 12.92 -4.49 0.75
CA GLY A 75 11.93 -5.06 1.65
C GLY A 75 10.94 -5.97 0.92
N ASP A 76 10.50 -7.04 1.58
CA ASP A 76 9.50 -7.95 1.01
C ASP A 76 8.09 -7.38 1.20
N VAL A 77 7.36 -7.22 0.09
CA VAL A 77 6.03 -6.63 0.09
C VAL A 77 4.97 -7.73 0.09
N ALA A 78 4.25 -7.85 1.21
CA ALA A 78 3.12 -8.74 1.39
C ALA A 78 1.80 -7.96 1.42
N VAL A 79 0.74 -8.49 0.82
CA VAL A 79 -0.60 -7.89 0.92
C VAL A 79 -1.42 -8.68 1.93
N SER A 80 -2.01 -7.99 2.91
CA SER A 80 -2.66 -8.64 4.05
C SER A 80 -4.18 -8.54 4.00
N ARG A 81 -4.75 -7.48 3.41
CA ARG A 81 -6.21 -7.28 3.35
C ARG A 81 -6.60 -6.36 2.21
N THR A 82 -7.64 -6.73 1.48
CA THR A 82 -8.28 -5.85 0.48
C THR A 82 -9.76 -5.75 0.74
N ARG A 83 -10.24 -4.52 0.87
CA ARG A 83 -11.65 -4.20 1.07
C ARG A 83 -12.10 -3.28 -0.07
N ARG A 84 -13.16 -3.67 -0.76
CA ARG A 84 -13.84 -2.78 -1.69
C ARG A 84 -14.56 -1.69 -0.91
N GLU A 85 -14.36 -0.43 -1.30
CA GLU A 85 -15.30 0.62 -0.93
C GLU A 85 -16.56 0.40 -1.78
N LEU A 86 -17.58 -0.20 -1.17
CA LEU A 86 -18.93 -0.08 -1.68
C LEU A 86 -19.28 1.39 -1.45
N ALA A 87 -19.32 2.18 -2.53
CA ALA A 87 -19.94 3.49 -2.49
C ALA A 87 -21.25 3.34 -1.74
N ASP A 88 -21.42 4.18 -0.71
CA ASP A 88 -22.58 4.24 0.17
C ASP A 88 -23.84 3.94 -0.64
N HIS A 89 -24.56 2.89 -0.25
CA HIS A 89 -25.82 2.52 -0.88
C HIS A 89 -26.79 3.64 -0.51
N ASP A 90 -26.98 4.60 -1.42
CA ASP A 90 -28.01 5.62 -1.32
C ASP A 90 -29.34 4.89 -1.05
N HIS A 91 -29.90 5.15 0.13
CA HIS A 91 -31.09 4.53 0.72
C HIS A 91 -32.36 5.14 0.14
#